data_AF-A0A953EGB6-F1
#
_entry.id   AF-A0A953EGB6-F1
#
_cell.length_a   1.000
_cell.length_b   1.000
_cell.length_c   1.000
_cell.angle_alpha   90.00
_cell.angle_beta   90.00
_cell.angle_gamma   90.00
#
_symmetry.space_group_name_H-M   'P 1'
#
loop_
_entity.id
_entity.type
_entity.pdbx_description
1 polymer ?
#
loop_
_entity_poly.entity_id
_entity_poly.type
_entity_poly.pdbx_seq_one_letter_code
_entity_poly.pdbx_strand_id
1 'polypeptide(L)'
;MPTNITESVQSETGKIVLRVEGDLMLADALLLERIAGGIVDEQDKDVLIDLADLDFLDSESAAVLKRLTESDRIEINGIEIFLQSAIDLAERRS
;
A
#
# COMPACT_ATOMS: atom_id res chain seq x y z
N MET A 1 -10.12 9.08 6.47
CA MET A 1 -9.29 9.56 7.59
C MET A 1 -7.92 9.99 7.08
N PRO A 2 -7.10 10.79 7.82
CA PRO A 2 -5.72 11.04 7.39
C PRO A 2 -4.93 9.73 7.30
N THR A 3 -4.05 9.62 6.31
CA THR A 3 -3.20 8.44 6.13
C THR A 3 -2.18 8.32 7.24
N ASN A 4 -2.04 7.13 7.80
CA ASN A 4 -0.98 6.80 8.75
C ASN A 4 -0.13 5.66 8.20
N ILE A 5 1.19 5.85 8.13
CA ILE A 5 2.14 4.86 7.63
C ILE A 5 3.04 4.46 8.80
N THR A 6 3.04 3.19 9.16
CA THR A 6 3.89 2.65 10.23
C THR A 6 4.86 1.62 9.68
N GLU A 7 6.12 1.75 10.09
CA GLU A 7 7.19 0.83 9.71
C GLU A 7 7.46 -0.16 10.86
N SER A 8 7.57 -1.44 10.52
CA SER A 8 8.00 -2.48 11.45
C SER A 8 8.88 -3.51 10.74
N VAL A 9 9.65 -4.28 11.51
CA VAL A 9 10.48 -5.37 10.96
C VAL A 9 9.78 -6.69 11.24
N GLN A 10 9.56 -7.49 10.20
CA GLN A 10 8.99 -8.83 10.34
C GLN A 10 10.06 -9.78 10.88
N SER A 11 9.87 -10.26 12.11
CA SER A 11 10.85 -11.09 12.82
C SER A 11 11.19 -12.41 12.13
N GLU A 12 10.27 -12.96 11.33
CA GLU A 12 10.43 -14.28 10.69
C GLU A 12 11.21 -14.22 9.37
N THR A 13 11.04 -13.14 8.60
CA THR A 13 11.59 -13.00 7.25
C THR A 13 12.66 -11.92 7.15
N GLY A 14 12.75 -11.02 8.13
CA GLY A 14 13.60 -9.83 8.10
C GLY A 14 13.09 -8.73 7.17
N LYS A 15 11.93 -8.92 6.53
CA LYS A 15 11.30 -7.92 5.65
C LYS A 15 10.86 -6.69 6.44
N ILE A 16 10.88 -5.54 5.78
CA ILE A 16 10.27 -4.33 6.34
C ILE A 16 8.78 -4.33 5.97
N VAL A 17 7.91 -4.17 6.97
CA VAL A 17 6.47 -4.08 6.80
C VAL A 17 6.04 -2.63 6.96
N LEU A 18 5.45 -2.08 5.91
CA LEU A 18 4.81 -0.77 5.90
C LEU A 18 3.31 -0.98 6.00
N ARG A 19 2.73 -0.76 7.19
CA ARG A 19 1.28 -0.79 7.38
C ARG A 19 0.69 0.58 7.10
N VAL A 20 -0.35 0.62 6.28
CA VAL A 20 -1.03 1.83 5.85
C VAL A 20 -2.48 1.78 6.32
N GLU A 21 -2.90 2.83 7.03
CA GLU A 21 -4.24 2.98 7.59
C GLU A 21 -4.85 4.31 7.13
N GLY A 22 -6.18 4.37 6.95
CA GLY A 22 -6.91 5.59 6.57
C GLY A 22 -7.15 5.76 5.06
N ASP A 23 -7.15 6.99 4.54
CA ASP A 23 -7.49 7.27 3.12
C ASP A 23 -6.24 7.54 2.28
N LEU A 24 -5.85 6.61 1.41
CA LEU A 24 -4.69 6.80 0.56
C LEU A 24 -5.02 7.70 -0.64
N MET A 25 -4.60 8.95 -0.53
CA MET A 25 -4.63 9.95 -1.60
C MET A 25 -3.28 9.99 -2.34
N LEU A 26 -3.25 10.59 -3.53
CA LEU A 26 -2.06 10.58 -4.39
C LEU A 26 -0.76 11.00 -3.68
N ALA A 27 -0.81 12.06 -2.87
CA ALA A 27 0.36 12.56 -2.15
C ALA A 27 0.93 11.51 -1.17
N ASP A 28 0.04 10.75 -0.52
CA ASP A 28 0.41 9.71 0.44
C ASP A 28 0.93 8.47 -0.28
N ALA A 29 0.33 8.12 -1.43
CA ALA A 29 0.81 7.02 -2.28
C ALA A 29 2.22 7.29 -2.82
N LEU A 30 2.51 8.53 -3.24
CA LEU A 30 3.85 8.93 -3.67
C LEU A 30 4.85 8.92 -2.51
N LEU A 31 4.42 9.27 -1.30
CA LEU A 31 5.26 9.15 -0.11
C LEU A 31 5.59 7.68 0.18
N LEU A 32 4.60 6.80 0.11
CA LEU A 32 4.77 5.36 0.28
C LEU A 32 5.75 4.78 -0.76
N GLU A 33 5.62 5.17 -2.03
CA GLU A 33 6.53 4.77 -3.11
C GLU A 33 7.98 5.17 -2.80
N ARG A 34 8.18 6.39 -2.30
CA ARG A 34 9.52 6.88 -1.91
C ARG A 34 10.10 6.15 -0.71
N ILE A 35 9.29 5.83 0.29
CA ILE A 35 9.74 5.09 1.48
C ILE A 35 10.12 3.66 1.07
N ALA A 36 9.25 2.97 0.35
CA ALA A 36 9.49 1.60 -0.10
C ALA A 36 10.72 1.51 -1.01
N GLY A 37 10.84 2.41 -2.00
CA GLY A 37 12.01 2.48 -2.87
C GLY A 37 13.30 2.76 -2.10
N GLY A 38 13.26 3.70 -1.14
CA GLY A 38 14.41 3.98 -0.27
C GLY A 38 14.86 2.78 0.56
N ILE A 39 13.93 1.99 1.09
CA ILE A 39 14.27 0.76 1.83
C ILE A 39 14.94 -0.27 0.91
N VAL A 40 14.39 -0.47 -0.29
CA VAL A 40 14.94 -1.43 -1.25
C VAL A 40 16.33 -1.00 -1.71
N ASP A 41 16.51 0.26 -2.08
CA ASP A 41 17.75 0.78 -2.66
C ASP A 41 18.84 1.01 -1.60
N GLU A 42 18.49 1.51 -0.41
CA GLU A 42 19.48 1.91 0.61
C GLU A 42 19.75 0.80 1.64
N GLN A 43 18.74 0.02 2.01
CA GLN A 43 18.86 -1.00 3.05
C GLN A 43 19.00 -2.42 2.50
N ASP A 44 18.85 -2.59 1.19
CA ASP A 44 18.88 -3.89 0.51
C ASP A 44 17.92 -4.92 1.13
N LYS A 45 16.72 -4.45 1.53
CA LYS A 45 15.67 -5.28 2.15
C LYS A 45 14.42 -5.31 1.28
N ASP A 46 13.74 -6.44 1.33
CA ASP A 46 12.42 -6.58 0.72
C ASP A 46 11.37 -5.90 1.59
N VAL A 47 10.36 -5.33 0.92
CA VAL A 47 9.30 -4.53 1.55
C VAL A 47 7.97 -5.24 1.37
N LEU A 48 7.21 -5.33 2.44
CA LEU A 48 5.80 -5.73 2.43
C LEU A 48 4.95 -4.51 2.76
N ILE A 49 4.04 -4.14 1.88
CA ILE A 49 3.05 -3.09 2.09
C ILE A 49 1.73 -3.76 2.50
N ASP A 50 1.29 -3.48 3.72
CA ASP A 50 0.05 -4.00 4.29
C ASP A 50 -1.04 -2.91 4.22
N LEU A 51 -2.04 -3.13 3.36
CA LEU A 51 -3.17 -2.23 3.11
C LEU A 51 -4.48 -2.74 3.73
N ALA A 52 -4.44 -3.74 4.62
CA ALA A 52 -5.66 -4.38 5.13
C ALA A 52 -6.57 -3.41 5.93
N ASP A 53 -5.98 -2.38 6.54
CA ASP A 53 -6.65 -1.39 7.39
C ASP A 53 -6.87 -0.05 6.67
N LEU A 54 -6.74 -0.03 5.34
CA LEU A 54 -7.00 1.15 4.55
C LEU A 54 -8.53 1.31 4.37
N ASP A 55 -9.03 2.54 4.44
CA ASP A 55 -10.46 2.88 4.34
C ASP A 55 -10.85 3.30 2.92
N PHE A 56 -9.94 3.96 2.19
CA PHE A 56 -10.19 4.51 0.87
C PHE A 56 -8.92 4.57 0.02
N LEU A 57 -9.09 4.45 -1.30
CA LEU A 57 -8.06 4.58 -2.32
C LEU A 57 -8.64 5.30 -3.54
N ASP A 58 -7.99 6.38 -4.00
CA ASP A 58 -8.37 7.05 -5.25
C ASP A 58 -7.73 6.38 -6.49
N SER A 59 -8.22 6.76 -7.68
CA SER A 59 -7.74 6.19 -8.94
C SER A 59 -6.27 6.55 -9.26
N GLU A 60 -5.79 7.69 -8.77
CA GLU A 60 -4.42 8.14 -9.04
C GLU A 60 -3.42 7.35 -8.19
N SER A 61 -3.75 7.14 -6.92
CA SER A 61 -3.03 6.29 -5.96
C SER A 61 -3.02 4.83 -6.40
N ALA A 62 -4.10 4.32 -6.97
CA ALA A 62 -4.14 2.97 -7.54
C ALA A 62 -3.08 2.77 -8.64
N ALA A 63 -2.82 3.80 -9.46
CA ALA A 63 -1.76 3.74 -10.47
C ALA A 63 -0.36 3.72 -9.85
N VAL A 64 -0.16 4.36 -8.68
CA VAL A 64 1.09 4.29 -7.91
C VAL A 64 1.30 2.89 -7.33
N LEU A 65 0.28 2.33 -6.68
CA LEU A 65 0.35 0.97 -6.13
C LEU A 65 0.63 -0.07 -7.21
N LYS A 66 0.04 0.08 -8.40
CA LYS A 66 0.33 -0.79 -9.55
C LYS A 66 1.80 -0.77 -9.93
N ARG A 67 2.44 0.39 -10.00
CA ARG A 67 3.89 0.48 -10.29
C ARG A 67 4.73 -0.21 -9.20
N LEU A 68 4.32 -0.07 -7.94
CA LEU A 68 5.02 -0.74 -6.84
C LEU A 68 4.97 -2.27 -6.97
N THR A 69 3.86 -2.83 -7.46
CA THR A 69 3.75 -4.28 -7.73
C THR A 69 4.62 -4.78 -8.90
N GLU A 70 5.16 -3.88 -9.73
CA GLU A 70 6.07 -4.26 -10.82
C GLU A 70 7.50 -4.53 -10.30
N SER A 71 7.79 -4.19 -9.04
CA SER A 71 9.06 -4.51 -8.37
C SER A 71 9.04 -5.89 -7.74
N ASP A 72 9.97 -6.76 -8.11
CA ASP A 72 10.10 -8.12 -7.54
C ASP A 72 10.43 -8.14 -6.02
N ARG A 73 10.84 -6.98 -5.46
CA ARG A 73 11.23 -6.83 -4.05
C ARG A 73 10.16 -6.18 -3.19
N ILE A 74 9.03 -5.80 -3.78
CA ILE A 74 7.91 -5.16 -3.10
C ILE A 74 6.68 -6.04 -3.23
N GLU A 75 6.15 -6.44 -2.08
CA GLU A 75 4.93 -7.23 -1.97
C GLU A 75 3.82 -6.34 -1.42
N ILE A 76 2.59 -6.47 -1.93
CA ILE A 76 1.43 -5.69 -1.47
C ILE A 76 0.31 -6.65 -1.07
N ASN A 77 -0.20 -6.51 0.15
CA ASN A 77 -1.31 -7.28 0.69
C ASN A 77 -2.52 -6.38 1.01
N GLY A 78 -3.73 -6.95 0.98
CA GLY A 78 -4.97 -6.26 1.35
C GLY A 78 -5.59 -5.42 0.23
N ILE A 79 -5.02 -5.42 -0.98
CA ILE A 79 -5.56 -4.68 -2.12
C ILE A 79 -6.88 -5.30 -2.65
N GLU A 80 -7.05 -6.61 -2.45
CA GLU A 80 -8.26 -7.36 -2.78
C GLU A 80 -9.50 -6.88 -2.01
N ILE A 81 -9.30 -6.29 -0.82
CA ILE A 81 -10.38 -5.73 0.02
C ILE A 81 -11.01 -4.49 -0.65
N PHE A 82 -10.22 -3.75 -1.44
CA PHE A 82 -10.68 -2.55 -2.14
C PHE A 82 -11.50 -2.83 -3.37
N LEU A 83 -11.14 -3.85 -4.16
CA LEU A 83 -11.89 -4.25 -5.34
C LEU A 83 -13.33 -4.63 -4.96
N GLN A 84 -13.49 -5.37 -3.86
CA GLN A 84 -14.79 -5.74 -3.32
C GLN A 84 -15.61 -4.51 -2.91
N SER A 85 -14.97 -3.57 -2.20
CA SER A 85 -15.62 -2.34 -1.73
C SER A 85 -16.06 -1.40 -2.86
N ALA A 86 -15.28 -1.32 -3.94
CA ALA A 86 -15.62 -0.53 -5.12
C ALA A 86 -16.80 -1.14 -5.90
N ILE A 87 -16.86 -2.48 -5.98
CA ILE A 87 -18.00 -3.21 -6.57
C ILE A 87 -19.25 -2.96 -5.73
N ASP A 88 -19.17 -3.12 -4.41
CA ASP A 88 -20.30 -2.90 -3.49
C ASP A 88 -20.86 -1.46 -3.58
N LEU A 89 -19.99 -0.47 -3.80
CA LEU A 89 -20.38 0.93 -3.97
C LEU A 89 -21.08 1.18 -5.33
N ALA A 90 -20.67 0.48 -6.38
CA ALA A 90 -21.29 0.54 -7.70
C ALA A 90 -22.66 -0.14 -7.72
N GLU A 91 -22.81 -1.28 -7.03
CA GLU A 91 -24.08 -2.03 -6.95
C GLU A 91 -25.15 -1.29 -6.14
N ARG A 92 -24.78 -0.54 -5.09
CA ARG A 92 -25.74 0.28 -4.30
C ARG A 92 -26.28 1.51 -5.04
N ARG A 93 -25.73 1.84 -6.20
CA ARG A 93 -26.17 2.96 -7.06
C ARG A 93 -27.04 2.52 -8.24
N SER A 94 -27.28 1.22 -8.42
CA SER A 94 -28.19 0.66 -9.43
C SER A 94 -29.56 0.32 -8.86
#